data_AF-A0A3D0XSY5-F1
#
_entry.id   AF-A0A3D0XSY5-F1
#
_cell.length_a   1.000
_cell.length_b   1.000
_cell.length_c   1.000
_cell.angle_alpha   90.00
_cell.angle_beta   90.00
_cell.angle_gamma   90.00
#
_symmetry.space_group_name_H-M   'P 1'
#
loop_
_entity.id
_entity.type
_entity.pdbx_description
1 polymer ?
#
loop_
_entity_poly.entity_id
_entity_poly.type
_entity_poly.pdbx_seq_one_letter_code
_entity_poly.pdbx_strand_id
1 'polypeptide(L)'
;MNFQECQLMEHEILKKVVSSTEEWEKFLSCAAKFYKYSFQNQLLIYGQNPEAEVCADPNEWGRVARRVQEGVKPIILYNHHTKCDAS
;
A
#
# COMPACT_ATOMS: atom_id res chain seq x y z
N MET A 1 -7.54 -12.13 -4.71
CA MET A 1 -6.32 -11.89 -5.49
C MET A 1 -5.29 -12.91 -5.04
N ASN A 2 -4.70 -13.65 -5.98
CA ASN A 2 -3.65 -14.62 -5.70
C ASN A 2 -2.26 -13.96 -5.76
N PHE A 3 -1.21 -14.71 -5.39
CA PHE A 3 0.16 -14.19 -5.36
C PHE A 3 0.67 -13.73 -6.73
N GLN A 4 0.36 -14.47 -7.80
CA GLN A 4 0.81 -14.14 -9.17
C GLN A 4 0.15 -12.84 -9.68
N GLU A 5 -1.13 -12.64 -9.38
CA GLU A 5 -1.84 -11.40 -9.69
C GLU A 5 -1.23 -10.18 -8.99
N CYS A 6 -0.78 -10.34 -7.74
CA CYS A 6 -0.07 -9.28 -7.01
C CYS A 6 1.26 -8.94 -7.68
N GLN A 7 2.03 -9.95 -8.11
CA GLN A 7 3.30 -9.74 -8.80
C GLN A 7 3.11 -9.02 -10.15
N LEU A 8 2.09 -9.39 -10.91
CA LEU A 8 1.76 -8.72 -12.16
C LEU A 8 1.37 -7.26 -11.92
N MET A 9 0.54 -7.00 -10.91
CA MET A 9 0.15 -5.64 -10.53
C MET A 9 1.36 -4.79 -10.12
N GLU A 10 2.21 -5.32 -9.24
CA GLU A 10 3.45 -4.66 -8.81
C GLU A 10 4.32 -4.26 -10.01
N HIS A 11 4.52 -5.18 -10.95
CA HIS A 11 5.35 -4.94 -12.12
C HIS A 11 4.78 -3.85 -13.05
N GLU A 12 3.46 -3.84 -13.27
CA GLU A 12 2.81 -2.80 -14.06
C GLU A 12 2.84 -1.43 -13.37
N ILE A 13 2.69 -1.40 -12.04
CA ILE A 13 2.85 -0.16 -11.26
C ILE A 13 4.27 0.34 -11.36
N LEU A 14 5.27 -0.53 -11.20
CA LEU A 14 6.68 -0.17 -11.30
C LEU A 14 6.98 0.46 -12.66
N LYS A 15 6.54 -0.15 -13.77
CA LYS A 15 6.69 0.41 -15.12
C LYS A 15 6.10 1.81 -15.24
N LYS A 16 4.90 2.01 -14.69
CA LYS A 16 4.24 3.33 -14.70
C LYS A 16 5.04 4.35 -13.89
N VAL A 17 5.47 3.97 -12.69
CA VAL A 17 6.22 4.82 -11.77
C VAL A 17 7.57 5.24 -12.36
N VAL A 18 8.26 4.37 -13.10
CA VAL A 18 9.53 4.71 -13.77
C VAL A 18 9.35 5.33 -15.16
N SER A 19 8.11 5.47 -15.66
CA SER A 19 7.85 6.00 -17.01
C SER A 19 8.01 7.52 -17.11
N SER A 20 7.87 8.24 -15.99
CA SER A 20 8.03 9.69 -15.94
C SER A 20 8.49 10.17 -14.56
N THR A 21 9.15 11.33 -14.54
CA THR A 21 9.56 11.98 -13.29
C THR A 21 8.37 12.38 -12.43
N GLU A 22 7.26 12.82 -13.03
CA GLU A 22 6.05 13.18 -12.28
C GLU A 22 5.40 11.97 -11.58
N GLU A 23 5.33 10.81 -12.22
CA GLU A 23 4.81 9.61 -11.57
C GLU A 23 5.76 9.12 -10.48
N TRP A 24 7.07 9.27 -10.67
CA TRP A 24 8.07 9.01 -9.64
C TRP A 24 7.88 9.90 -8.41
N GLU A 25 7.68 11.21 -8.59
CA GLU A 25 7.46 12.16 -7.49
C GLU A 25 6.16 11.88 -6.72
N LYS A 26 5.08 11.53 -7.42
CA LYS A 26 3.81 11.12 -6.78
C LYS A 26 3.98 9.84 -5.99
N PHE A 27 4.69 8.86 -6.55
CA PHE A 27 5.02 7.62 -5.84
C PHE A 27 5.83 7.92 -4.58
N LEU A 28 6.89 8.73 -4.66
CA LEU A 28 7.71 9.09 -3.50
C LEU A 28 6.90 9.81 -2.42
N SER A 29 5.97 10.68 -2.81
CA SER A 29 5.06 11.38 -1.87
C SER A 29 4.15 10.40 -1.12
N CYS A 30 3.67 9.36 -1.81
CA CYS A 30 2.91 8.28 -1.19
C CYS A 30 3.80 7.39 -0.30
N ALA A 31 4.95 6.95 -0.81
CA ALA A 31 5.90 6.08 -0.13
C ALA A 31 6.43 6.71 1.17
N ALA A 32 6.62 8.03 1.20
CA ALA A 32 7.03 8.76 2.41
C ALA A 32 6.01 8.60 3.56
N LYS A 33 4.71 8.54 3.26
CA LYS A 33 3.66 8.30 4.26
C LYS A 33 3.70 6.85 4.78
N PHE A 34 4.03 5.91 3.90
CA PHE A 34 4.08 4.47 4.18
C PHE A 34 5.50 3.95 4.40
N TYR A 35 6.36 4.75 5.04
CA TYR A 35 7.78 4.42 5.24
C TYR A 35 8.05 3.12 6.02
N LYS A 36 7.07 2.65 6.83
CA LYS A 36 7.18 1.39 7.59
C LYS A 36 6.92 0.14 6.73
N TYR A 37 6.32 0.30 5.55
CA TYR A 37 6.01 -0.79 4.64
C TYR A 37 7.21 -1.09 3.75
N SER A 38 7.35 -2.36 3.31
CA SER A 38 8.33 -2.72 2.28
C SER A 38 8.09 -1.95 0.98
N PHE A 39 9.13 -1.82 0.16
CA PHE A 39 9.04 -1.14 -1.14
C PHE A 39 7.94 -1.73 -2.03
N GLN A 40 7.81 -3.06 -2.08
CA GLN A 40 6.74 -3.73 -2.84
C GLN A 40 5.35 -3.35 -2.33
N ASN A 41 5.19 -3.27 -1.00
CA ASN A 41 3.92 -2.87 -0.41
C ASN A 41 3.64 -1.37 -0.65
N GLN A 42 4.65 -0.51 -0.65
CA GLN A 42 4.50 0.90 -1.03
C GLN A 42 4.02 1.05 -2.47
N LEU A 43 4.59 0.27 -3.41
CA LEU A 43 4.12 0.23 -4.80
C LEU A 43 2.66 -0.23 -4.88
N LEU A 44 2.29 -1.30 -4.17
CA LEU A 44 0.92 -1.82 -4.16
C LEU A 44 -0.08 -0.83 -3.55
N ILE A 45 0.31 -0.09 -2.51
CA ILE A 45 -0.52 0.98 -1.93
C ILE A 45 -0.72 2.09 -2.97
N TYR A 46 0.37 2.58 -3.57
CA TYR A 46 0.31 3.62 -4.60
C TYR A 46 -0.57 3.25 -5.78
N GLY A 47 -0.43 2.02 -6.31
CA GLY A 47 -1.19 1.57 -7.47
C GLY A 47 -2.65 1.26 -7.19
N GLN A 48 -3.02 0.91 -5.96
CA GLN A 48 -4.42 0.62 -5.58
C GLN A 48 -5.16 1.85 -5.07
N ASN A 49 -4.49 2.70 -4.29
CA ASN A 49 -5.04 3.95 -3.76
C ASN A 49 -3.91 4.95 -3.45
N PRO A 50 -3.55 5.84 -4.40
CA PRO A 50 -2.48 6.82 -4.19
C PRO A 50 -2.81 7.86 -3.11
N GLU A 51 -4.10 8.09 -2.86
CA GLU A 51 -4.60 9.04 -1.86
C GLU A 51 -4.74 8.42 -0.46
N ALA A 52 -4.31 7.16 -0.27
CA ALA A 52 -4.33 6.53 1.04
C ALA A 52 -3.49 7.33 2.04
N GLU A 53 -4.08 7.67 3.19
CA GLU A 53 -3.38 8.36 4.27
C GLU A 53 -2.92 7.39 5.37
N VAL A 54 -3.74 6.37 5.66
CA VAL A 54 -3.46 5.37 6.68
C VAL A 54 -3.91 4.01 6.18
N CYS A 55 -3.03 3.02 6.30
CA CYS A 55 -3.33 1.61 6.07
C CYS A 55 -3.15 0.89 7.41
N ALA A 56 -4.14 0.09 7.79
CA ALA A 56 -4.14 -0.62 9.06
C ALA A 56 -5.02 -1.86 8.95
N ASP A 57 -4.73 -2.85 9.77
CA ASP A 57 -5.52 -4.07 9.82
C ASP A 57 -6.89 -3.78 10.46
N PRO A 58 -7.93 -4.56 10.14
CA PRO A 58 -9.27 -4.37 10.73
C PRO A 58 -9.26 -4.32 12.27
N ASN A 59 -8.39 -5.12 12.90
CA ASN A 59 -8.22 -5.14 14.35
C ASN A 59 -7.63 -3.84 14.92
N GLU A 60 -6.77 -3.15 14.17
CA GLU A 60 -6.18 -1.88 14.60
C GLU A 60 -7.15 -0.72 14.47
N TRP A 61 -8.00 -0.73 13.43
CA TRP A 61 -9.08 0.24 13.33
C TRP A 61 -10.00 0.17 14.55
N GLY A 62 -10.28 -1.04 15.05
CA GLY A 62 -11.02 -1.25 16.29
C GLY A 62 -10.38 -0.59 17.52
N ARG A 63 -9.04 -0.54 17.61
CA ARG A 63 -8.33 0.11 18.72
C ARG A 63 -8.48 1.63 18.72
N VAL A 64 -8.67 2.25 17.55
CA VAL A 64 -8.90 3.69 17.39
C VAL A 64 -10.38 4.03 17.22
N ALA A 65 -11.28 3.14 17.64
CA ALA A 65 -12.74 3.28 17.54
C ALA A 65 -13.27 3.57 16.12
N ARG A 66 -12.55 3.10 15.08
CA ARG A 66 -12.96 3.17 13.68
C ARG A 66 -13.35 1.78 13.19
N ARG A 67 -14.25 1.72 12.21
CA ARG A 67 -14.68 0.48 11.56
C ARG A 67 -14.56 0.62 10.05
N VAL A 68 -14.20 -0.48 9.40
CA VAL A 68 -14.21 -0.56 7.94
C VAL A 68 -15.68 -0.59 7.49
N GLN A 69 -16.03 0.26 6.53
CA GLN A 69 -17.37 0.25 5.94
C GLN A 69 -17.56 -1.01 5.10
N GLU A 70 -18.76 -1.61 5.14
CA GLU A 70 -19.06 -2.78 4.30
C GLU A 70 -19.06 -2.37 2.82
N GLY A 71 -18.41 -3.20 1.97
CA GLY A 71 -18.33 -2.99 0.53
C GLY A 71 -17.15 -2.16 0.02
N VAL A 72 -16.29 -1.62 0.90
CA VAL A 72 -15.07 -0.94 0.46
C VAL A 72 -14.04 -1.95 -0.07
N LYS A 73 -13.33 -1.56 -1.13
CA LYS A 73 -12.27 -2.37 -1.71
C LYS A 73 -11.03 -2.33 -0.80
N PRO A 74 -10.58 -3.47 -0.23
CA PRO A 74 -9.36 -3.49 0.58
C PRO A 74 -8.12 -3.29 -0.29
N ILE A 75 -7.06 -2.75 0.31
CA ILE A 75 -5.74 -2.70 -0.30
C ILE A 75 -5.03 -4.02 0.01
N ILE A 76 -4.63 -4.74 -1.04
CA ILE A 76 -3.96 -6.02 -0.92
C ILE A 76 -2.46 -5.81 -0.84
N LEU A 77 -1.80 -6.43 0.14
CA LEU A 77 -0.37 -6.35 0.40
C LEU A 77 0.24 -7.75 0.49
N TYR A 78 1.55 -7.85 0.30
CA TYR A 78 2.27 -9.08 0.61
C TYR A 78 2.32 -9.29 2.13
N ASN A 79 2.14 -10.54 2.56
CA ASN A 79 2.27 -10.94 3.95
C ASN A 79 3.75 -11.04 4.32
N HIS A 80 4.39 -9.89 4.52
CA HIS A 80 5.63 -9.77 5.23
C HIS A 80 5.32 -8.99 6.50
N HIS A 81 5.65 -9.54 7.67
CA HIS A 81 5.67 -8.81 8.93
C HIS A 81 6.58 -7.59 8.80
N THR A 82 6.04 -6.47 8.31
CA THR A 82 6.68 -5.16 8.30
C THR A 82 5.67 -4.13 8.76
N LYS A 83 5.06 -4.38 9.91
CA LYS A 83 5.20 -3.38 10.95
C LYS A 83 6.43 -3.86 11.69
N CYS A 84 7.59 -3.22 11.50
CA CYS A 84 8.59 -3.32 12.55
C CYS A 84 7.84 -2.85 13.79
N ASP A 85 7.51 -3.81 14.66
CA ASP A 85 6.96 -3.55 15.97
C ASP A 85 7.90 -2.51 16.57
N ALA A 86 7.40 -1.28 16.70
CA ALA A 86 8.13 -0.22 17.34
C ALA A 86 8.37 -0.74 18.76
N SER A 87 9.62 -1.14 19.01
CA SER A 87 10.14 -1.41 20.34
C SER A 87 10.02 -0.15 21.19
#